data_AF-A0A392UBX0-F1
#
_entry.id   AF-A0A392UBX0-F1
#
_cell.length_a   1.000
_cell.length_b   1.000
_cell.length_c   1.000
_cell.angle_alpha   90.00
_cell.angle_beta   90.00
_cell.angle_gamma   90.00
#
_symmetry.space_group_name_H-M   'P 1'
#
loop_
_entity.id
_entity.type
_entity.pdbx_description
1 polymer ?
#
loop_
_entity_poly.entity_id
_entity_poly.type
_entity_poly.pdbx_seq_one_letter_code
_entity_poly.pdbx_strand_id
1 'polypeptide(L)' 'TNDKAALWTDGRYFLQAEKQLNSNWILMRAGNPGVPTTSEWLNEILAP' A
#
# COMPACT_ATOMS: atom_id res chain seq x y z
N THR A 1 -5.36 8.89 0.00
CA THR A 1 -5.56 10.36 0.10
C THR A 1 -6.32 10.84 -1.10
N ASN A 2 -6.54 12.15 -1.25
CA ASN A 2 -7.20 12.69 -2.44
C ASN A 2 -6.46 12.31 -3.75
N ASP A 3 -5.13 12.11 -3.69
CA ASP A 3 -4.31 11.87 -4.89
C ASP A 3 -3.72 10.45 -5.01
N LYS A 4 -3.63 9.70 -3.90
CA LYS A 4 -2.99 8.37 -3.86
C LYS A 4 -3.90 7.31 -3.28
N ALA A 5 -3.93 6.13 -3.90
CA ALA A 5 -4.57 4.93 -3.37
C ALA A 5 -3.51 3.87 -3.04
N ALA A 6 -3.54 3.31 -1.83
CA ALA A 6 -2.62 2.27 -1.39
C ALA A 6 -3.38 1.15 -0.67
N LEU A 7 -2.99 -0.10 -0.93
CA LEU A 7 -3.56 -1.30 -0.30
C LEU A 7 -2.47 -2.08 0.41
N TRP A 8 -2.65 -2.33 1.71
CA TRP A 8 -1.83 -3.28 2.46
C TRP A 8 -2.50 -4.64 2.46
N THR A 9 -1.74 -5.68 2.16
CA THR A 9 -2.18 -7.07 2.34
C THR A 9 -0.99 -7.93 2.72
N ASP A 10 -1.23 -9.12 3.25
CA ASP A 10 -0.20 -10.13 3.52
C ASP A 10 0.09 -11.04 2.30
N GLY A 11 1.09 -11.90 2.45
CA GLY A 11 1.62 -12.76 1.40
C GLY A 11 0.61 -13.65 0.68
N ARG A 12 -0.50 -14.02 1.33
CA ARG A 12 -1.56 -14.86 0.73
C ARG A 12 -2.19 -14.20 -0.50
N TYR A 13 -2.18 -12.87 -0.56
CA TYR A 13 -2.88 -12.12 -1.61
C TYR A 13 -1.96 -11.31 -2.52
N PHE A 14 -0.64 -11.40 -2.39
CA PHE A 14 0.31 -10.62 -3.19
C PHE A 14 0.05 -10.75 -4.71
N LEU A 15 -0.01 -11.98 -5.20
CA LEU A 15 -0.21 -12.25 -6.63
C LEU A 15 -1.63 -11.91 -7.09
N GLN A 16 -2.61 -12.06 -6.20
CA GLN A 16 -3.99 -11.72 -6.52
C GLN A 16 -4.17 -10.21 -6.61
N ALA A 17 -3.63 -9.46 -5.65
CA ALA A 17 -3.69 -8.01 -5.62
C ALA A 17 -2.99 -7.40 -6.84
N GLU A 18 -1.84 -7.91 -7.27
CA GLU A 18 -1.19 -7.46 -8.51
C GLU A 18 -2.05 -7.63 -9.76
N LYS A 19 -2.88 -8.67 -9.81
CA LYS A 19 -3.76 -8.95 -10.96
C LYS A 19 -5.07 -8.18 -10.92
N GLN A 20 -5.57 -7.85 -9.73
CA GLN A 20 -6.87 -7.22 -9.53
C GLN A 20 -6.78 -5.70 -9.41
N LEU A 21 -5.65 -5.17 -8.94
CA LEU A 21 -5.41 -3.74 -8.85
C LEU A 21 -4.98 -3.19 -10.20
N ASN A 22 -5.50 -2.01 -10.54
CA ASN A 22 -5.01 -1.25 -11.69
C ASN A 22 -3.79 -0.39 -11.29
N SER A 23 -3.18 0.27 -12.27
CA SER A 23 -1.96 1.08 -12.11
C SER A 23 -2.07 2.27 -11.14
N ASN A 24 -3.29 2.65 -10.73
CA ASN A 24 -3.50 3.78 -9.83
C ASN A 24 -3.35 3.39 -8.35
N TRP A 25 -3.20 2.09 -8.06
CA TRP A 25 -3.03 1.58 -6.71
C TRP A 25 -1.57 1.24 -6.42
N ILE A 26 -1.15 1.60 -5.21
CA ILE A 26 0.14 1.20 -4.65
C ILE A 26 -0.09 -0.05 -3.79
N LEU A 27 0.41 -1.20 -4.23
CA LEU A 27 0.35 -2.42 -3.44
C LEU A 27 1.46 -2.43 -2.39
N MET A 28 1.07 -2.38 -1.12
CA MET A 28 1.95 -2.44 0.04
C MET A 28 1.99 -3.87 0.58
N ARG A 29 3.13 -4.55 0.43
CA ARG A 29 3.31 -5.93 0.88
C ARG A 29 3.57 -5.97 2.38
N ALA A 30 2.52 -6.05 3.18
CA ALA A 30 2.61 -5.99 4.63
C ALA A 30 3.53 -7.11 5.18
N GLY A 31 4.40 -6.73 6.12
CA GLY A 31 5.37 -7.64 6.74
C GLY A 31 6.69 -7.78 5.97
N ASN A 32 6.80 -7.25 4.75
CA ASN A 32 8.09 -7.18 4.07
C ASN A 32 8.97 -6.07 4.68
N PRO A 33 10.28 -6.31 4.86
CA PRO A 33 11.22 -5.27 5.27
C PRO A 33 11.16 -4.06 4.34
N GLY A 34 11.10 -2.86 4.93
CA GLY A 34 11.06 -1.59 4.19
C GLY A 34 9.68 -1.15 3.70
N VAL A 35 8.62 -1.92 3.94
CA VAL A 35 7.24 -1.47 3.69
C VAL A 35 6.73 -0.72 4.92
N PRO A 36 6.33 0.57 4.79
CA PRO A 36 5.82 1.33 5.92
C PRO A 36 4.49 0.76 6.42
N THR A 37 4.23 0.92 7.70
CA THR A 37 2.90 0.76 8.27
C THR A 37 1.95 1.81 7.69
N THR A 38 0.64 1.58 7.81
CA THR A 38 -0.36 2.56 7.34
C THR A 38 -0.19 3.92 8.02
N SER A 39 0.14 3.95 9.31
CA SER A 39 0.37 5.21 10.05
C SER A 39 1.61 5.95 9.58
N GLU A 40 2.73 5.26 9.36
CA GLU A 40 3.96 5.87 8.83
C GLU A 40 3.72 6.46 7.44
N TRP A 41 3.03 5.72 6.56
CA TRP A 41 2.69 6.21 5.23
C TRP A 41 1.75 7.42 5.28
N LEU A 42 0.73 7.40 6.14
CA LEU A 42 -0.19 8.53 6.29
C LEU A 42 0.54 9.77 6.80
N ASN A 43 1.42 9.65 7.78
CA ASN A 43 2.23 10.76 8.29
C ASN A 43 3.17 11.34 7.23
N GLU A 44 3.65 10.51 6.29
CA GLU A 44 4.51 10.97 5.20
C GLU A 44 3.73 11.76 4.13
N ILE A 45 2.53 11.29 3.78
CA ILE A 45 1.79 11.86 2.64
C ILE A 45 0.78 12.94 3.02
N LEU A 46 0.34 12.97 4.27
CA LEU A 46 -0.50 14.03 4.80
C LEU A 46 0.45 15.07 5.36
N ALA A 47 0.81 16.06 4.53
CA ALA A 47 1.40 17.29 5.03
C ALA A 47 0.45 17.89 6.10
N PRO A 48 0.98 18.55 7.14
CA PRO A 48 0.16 19.20 8.16
C PRO A 48 -0.82 20.22 7.57
#